data_AF-A0A924ENP0-F1
#
_entry.id   AF-A0A924ENP0-F1
#
_cell.length_a   1.000
_cell.length_b   1.000
_cell.length_c   1.000
_cell.angle_alpha   90.00
_cell.angle_beta   90.00
_cell.angle_gamma   90.00
#
_symmetry.space_group_name_H-M   'P 1'
#
loop_
_entity.id
_entity.type
_entity.pdbx_description
1 polymer ?
#
loop_
_entity_poly.entity_id
_entity_poly.type
_entity_poly.pdbx_seq_one_letter_code
_entity_poly.pdbx_strand_id
1 'polypeptide(L)'
;LFPAIDSLKECLEILIYTLPNIEVKEGILDDEKYKYLFSVEKINEEVKNGNSFRDAYVKVGNDIENNEFEYDIKDLNHTHQGSIGNLCLEEITHQFHKISSKLLA
;
A
#
# COMPACT_ATOMS: atom_id res chain seq x y z
N LEU A 1 15.68 13.74 -32.21
CA LEU A 1 14.60 14.57 -31.65
C LEU A 1 13.22 14.02 -32.01
N PHE A 2 12.87 13.89 -33.30
CA PHE A 2 11.56 13.39 -33.73
C PHE A 2 11.19 11.98 -33.20
N PRO A 3 12.07 10.96 -33.24
CA PRO A 3 11.73 9.64 -32.70
C PRO A 3 11.38 9.67 -31.20
N ALA A 4 12.02 10.54 -30.42
CA ALA A 4 11.73 10.67 -28.99
C ALA A 4 10.38 11.34 -28.72
N ILE A 5 9.97 12.28 -29.58
CA ILE A 5 8.65 12.92 -29.51
C ILE A 5 7.57 11.90 -29.87
N ASP A 6 7.81 11.07 -30.88
CA ASP A 6 6.84 10.05 -31.31
C ASP A 6 6.69 8.97 -30.23
N SER A 7 7.78 8.48 -29.64
CA SER A 7 7.70 7.57 -28.49
C SER A 7 6.98 8.17 -27.28
N LEU A 8 7.14 9.47 -27.00
CA LEU A 8 6.41 10.14 -25.93
C LEU A 8 4.89 10.15 -26.22
N LYS A 9 4.49 10.46 -27.46
CA LYS A 9 3.08 10.42 -27.85
C LYS A 9 2.49 9.03 -27.69
N GLU A 10 3.20 8.00 -28.15
CA GLU A 10 2.78 6.61 -27.98
C GLU A 10 2.59 6.25 -26.50
N CYS A 11 3.52 6.66 -25.61
CA CYS A 11 3.36 6.44 -24.17
C CYS A 11 2.13 7.16 -23.59
N LEU A 12 1.85 8.39 -24.03
CA LEU A 12 0.67 9.14 -23.60
C LEU A 12 -0.62 8.52 -24.11
N GLU A 13 -0.65 8.01 -25.34
CA GLU A 13 -1.79 7.30 -25.90
C GLU A 13 -2.10 6.03 -25.10
N ILE A 14 -1.07 5.23 -24.78
CA ILE A 14 -1.22 4.05 -23.92
C ILE A 14 -1.76 4.45 -22.54
N LEU A 15 -1.24 5.52 -21.94
CA LEU A 15 -1.69 5.99 -20.63
C LEU A 15 -3.15 6.45 -20.66
N ILE A 16 -3.53 7.28 -21.63
CA ILE A 16 -4.90 7.80 -21.78
C ILE A 16 -5.89 6.66 -22.02
N TYR A 17 -5.49 5.64 -22.79
CA TYR A 17 -6.30 4.46 -23.03
C TYR A 17 -6.41 3.57 -21.79
N THR A 18 -5.32 3.36 -21.06
CA THR A 18 -5.27 2.36 -19.97
C THR A 18 -5.85 2.90 -18.67
N LEU A 19 -5.58 4.16 -18.33
CA LEU A 19 -5.92 4.75 -17.02
C LEU A 19 -7.42 4.64 -16.67
N PRO A 20 -8.39 4.88 -17.58
CA PRO A 20 -9.82 4.71 -17.27
C PRO A 20 -10.26 3.26 -17.05
N ASN A 21 -9.45 2.29 -17.46
CA ASN A 21 -9.71 0.86 -17.32
C ASN A 21 -9.05 0.24 -16.08
N ILE A 22 -8.36 1.04 -15.26
CA ILE A 22 -7.76 0.56 -14.01
C ILE A 22 -8.86 0.40 -12.96
N GLU A 23 -8.94 -0.81 -12.39
CA GLU A 23 -9.88 -1.15 -11.32
C GLU A 23 -9.12 -1.65 -10.09
N VAL A 24 -9.65 -1.36 -8.90
CA VAL A 24 -9.11 -1.90 -7.65
C VAL A 24 -9.50 -3.37 -7.54
N LYS A 25 -8.51 -4.24 -7.31
CA LYS A 25 -8.77 -5.64 -7.02
C LYS A 25 -9.26 -5.78 -5.58
N GLU A 26 -10.56 -5.98 -5.40
CA GLU A 26 -11.14 -6.32 -4.11
C GLU A 26 -10.53 -7.62 -3.55
N GLY A 27 -10.35 -7.67 -2.22
CA GLY A 27 -9.77 -8.85 -1.56
C GLY A 27 -8.32 -9.16 -1.97
N ILE A 28 -7.57 -8.18 -2.49
CA ILE A 28 -6.19 -8.43 -2.95
C ILE A 28 -5.30 -9.06 -1.87
N LEU A 29 -5.56 -8.76 -0.60
CA LEU A 29 -4.81 -9.28 0.55
C LEU A 29 -5.14 -10.74 0.90
N ASP A 30 -6.18 -11.33 0.30
CA ASP A 30 -6.52 -12.75 0.46
C ASP A 30 -5.55 -13.67 -0.34
N ASP A 31 -4.74 -13.09 -1.21
CA ASP A 31 -3.71 -13.80 -1.98
C ASP A 31 -2.49 -14.10 -1.07
N GLU A 32 -2.11 -15.37 -0.97
CA GLU A 32 -1.01 -15.89 -0.14
C GLU A 32 0.30 -15.11 -0.29
N LYS A 33 0.58 -14.50 -1.45
CA LYS A 33 1.79 -13.69 -1.63
C LYS A 33 1.84 -12.46 -0.71
N TYR A 34 0.71 -12.01 -0.17
CA TYR A 34 0.62 -10.91 0.80
C TYR A 34 0.57 -11.39 2.25
N LYS A 35 0.62 -12.69 2.51
CA LYS A 35 0.60 -13.27 3.87
C LYS A 35 1.57 -12.58 4.81
N TYR A 36 2.79 -12.28 4.35
CA TYR A 36 3.86 -11.70 5.17
C TYR A 36 3.88 -10.16 5.22
N LEU A 37 2.92 -9.49 4.58
CA LEU A 37 2.86 -8.01 4.50
C LEU A 37 2.83 -7.36 5.89
N PHE A 38 2.25 -8.05 6.87
CA PHE A 38 2.06 -7.56 8.24
C PHE A 38 3.08 -8.11 9.25
N SER A 39 4.16 -8.73 8.78
CA SER A 39 5.24 -9.24 9.64
C SER A 39 5.84 -8.16 10.55
N VAL A 40 5.96 -6.94 10.05
CA VAL A 40 6.45 -5.80 10.84
C VAL A 40 5.46 -5.39 11.94
N GLU A 41 4.15 -5.48 11.68
CA GLU A 41 3.16 -5.21 12.72
C GLU A 41 3.19 -6.30 13.80
N LYS A 42 3.34 -7.57 13.42
CA LYS A 42 3.55 -8.66 14.38
C LYS A 42 4.77 -8.42 15.27
N ILE A 43 5.88 -7.96 14.69
CA ILE A 43 7.08 -7.59 15.46
C ILE A 43 6.76 -6.45 16.44
N ASN A 44 6.03 -5.44 15.98
CA ASN A 44 5.63 -4.30 16.80
C ASN A 44 4.71 -4.71 17.97
N GLU A 45 3.78 -5.65 17.77
CA GLU A 45 2.96 -6.23 18.83
C GLU A 45 3.80 -6.95 19.88
N GLU A 46 4.74 -7.80 19.46
CA GLU A 46 5.65 -8.50 20.37
C GLU A 46 6.48 -7.51 21.21
N VAL A 47 6.95 -6.41 20.59
CA VAL A 47 7.66 -5.33 21.29
C VAL A 47 6.76 -4.62 22.30
N LYS A 48 5.51 -4.29 21.92
CA LYS A 48 4.52 -3.71 22.85
C LYS A 48 4.20 -4.64 24.01
N ASN A 49 4.26 -5.96 23.78
CA ASN A 49 4.09 -6.99 24.81
C ASN A 49 5.32 -7.18 25.71
N GLY A 50 6.39 -6.39 25.51
CA GLY A 50 7.56 -6.33 26.38
C GLY A 50 8.79 -7.07 25.87
N ASN A 51 8.73 -7.70 24.69
CA ASN A 51 9.91 -8.32 24.09
C ASN A 51 10.88 -7.25 23.57
N SER A 52 12.17 -7.54 23.61
CA SER A 52 13.12 -6.69 22.89
C SER A 52 12.84 -6.77 21.40
N PHE A 53 13.13 -5.70 20.65
CA PHE A 53 12.97 -5.72 19.19
C PHE A 53 13.74 -6.88 18.55
N ARG A 54 14.92 -7.21 19.06
CA ARG A 54 15.72 -8.33 18.57
C ARG A 54 14.98 -9.66 18.73
N ASP A 55 14.44 -9.91 19.91
CA ASP A 55 13.78 -11.20 20.21
C ASP A 55 12.48 -11.32 19.42
N ALA A 56 11.71 -10.23 19.31
CA ALA A 56 10.52 -10.14 18.47
C ALA A 56 10.84 -10.43 16.98
N TYR A 57 11.91 -9.82 16.46
CA TYR A 57 12.35 -10.03 15.08
C TYR A 57 12.74 -11.50 14.81
N VAL A 58 13.53 -12.10 15.71
CA VAL A 58 13.94 -13.52 15.59
C VAL A 58 12.73 -14.44 15.68
N LYS A 59 11.82 -14.20 16.63
CA LYS A 59 10.60 -14.98 16.80
C LYS A 59 9.75 -14.99 15.53
N VAL A 60 9.39 -13.80 15.03
CA VAL A 60 8.55 -13.68 13.82
C VAL A 60 9.26 -14.27 12.59
N GLY A 61 10.58 -14.12 12.48
CA GLY A 61 11.36 -14.78 11.43
C GLY A 61 11.24 -16.30 11.47
N ASN A 62 11.37 -16.90 12.66
CA ASN A 62 11.21 -18.35 12.83
C ASN A 62 9.77 -18.81 12.53
N ASP A 63 8.75 -18.04 12.96
CA ASP A 63 7.35 -18.36 12.66
C ASP A 63 7.10 -18.39 11.14
N ILE A 64 7.74 -17.49 10.39
CA ILE A 64 7.68 -17.49 8.92
C ILE A 64 8.39 -18.72 8.34
N GLU A 65 9.61 -19.02 8.78
CA GLU A 65 10.39 -20.17 8.29
C GLU A 65 9.67 -21.52 8.54
N ASN A 66 8.95 -21.62 9.66
CA ASN A 66 8.21 -22.83 10.03
C ASN A 66 6.79 -22.89 9.44
N ASN A 67 6.37 -21.91 8.63
CA ASN A 67 5.01 -21.76 8.10
C ASN A 67 3.91 -21.58 9.17
N GLU A 68 4.28 -21.10 10.35
CA GLU A 68 3.38 -20.85 11.49
C GLU A 68 2.93 -19.38 11.58
N PHE A 69 3.45 -18.51 10.70
CA PHE A 69 3.07 -17.10 10.66
C PHE A 69 1.59 -16.93 10.28
N GLU A 70 0.83 -16.34 11.20
CA GLU A 70 -0.53 -15.85 10.97
C GLU A 70 -0.71 -14.45 11.58
N TYR A 71 -1.44 -13.60 10.88
CA TYR A 71 -1.75 -12.24 11.33
C TYR A 71 -3.17 -11.86 10.91
N ASP A 72 -4.00 -11.42 11.86
CA ASP A 72 -5.35 -10.92 11.59
C ASP A 72 -5.31 -9.40 11.34
N ILE A 73 -5.75 -8.99 10.15
CA ILE A 73 -5.76 -7.61 9.68
C ILE A 73 -6.92 -6.82 10.32
N LYS A 74 -7.95 -7.49 10.86
CA LYS A 74 -9.19 -6.85 11.30
C LYS A 74 -9.03 -5.87 12.47
N ASP A 75 -7.95 -5.97 13.23
CA ASP A 75 -7.71 -5.12 14.42
C ASP A 75 -6.75 -3.94 14.17
N LEU A 76 -6.37 -3.66 12.91
CA LEU A 76 -5.47 -2.57 12.54
C LEU A 76 -6.13 -1.17 12.66
N ASN A 77 -6.18 -0.64 13.88
CA ASN A 77 -6.65 0.72 14.17
C ASN A 77 -5.52 1.75 14.13
N HIS A 78 -4.92 1.97 12.95
CA HIS A 78 -3.93 3.03 12.78
C HIS A 78 -4.58 4.39 12.58
N THR A 79 -4.16 5.38 13.37
CA THR A 79 -4.61 6.78 13.25
C THR A 79 -3.66 7.65 12.42
N HIS A 80 -2.48 7.15 12.11
CA HIS A 80 -1.44 7.88 11.40
C HIS A 80 -1.87 8.20 9.96
N GLN A 81 -1.67 9.44 9.51
CA GLN A 81 -2.01 9.86 8.16
C GLN A 81 -1.25 9.03 7.11
N GLY A 82 -1.95 8.55 6.09
CA GLY A 82 -1.42 7.66 5.06
C GLY A 82 -1.32 6.18 5.46
N SER A 83 -1.74 5.81 6.68
CA SER A 83 -1.84 4.41 7.09
C SER A 83 -3.11 3.74 6.54
N ILE A 84 -3.18 2.40 6.62
CA ILE A 84 -4.37 1.64 6.20
C ILE A 84 -5.66 2.07 6.93
N GLY A 85 -5.55 2.53 8.18
CA GLY A 85 -6.69 3.03 8.97
C GLY A 85 -7.00 4.52 8.76
N ASN A 86 -6.13 5.26 8.08
CA ASN A 86 -6.31 6.68 7.78
C ASN A 86 -5.60 7.04 6.46
N LEU A 87 -6.24 6.69 5.35
CA LEU A 87 -5.69 6.90 3.99
C LEU A 87 -5.72 8.37 3.52
N CYS A 88 -6.36 9.27 4.28
CA CYS A 88 -6.55 10.67 3.91
C CYS A 88 -7.23 10.87 2.53
N LEU A 89 -8.22 10.02 2.19
CA LEU A 89 -8.88 10.07 0.87
C LEU A 89 -9.64 11.37 0.65
N GLU A 90 -10.20 11.97 1.70
CA GLU A 90 -10.90 13.25 1.61
C GLU A 90 -9.93 14.38 1.28
N GLU A 91 -8.78 14.44 1.94
CA GLU A 91 -7.74 15.44 1.70
C GLU A 91 -7.12 15.28 0.30
N ILE A 92 -6.88 14.05 -0.14
CA ILE A 92 -6.38 13.76 -1.49
C ILE A 92 -7.39 14.25 -2.53
N THR A 93 -8.67 13.91 -2.35
CA THR A 93 -9.76 14.36 -3.23
C THR A 93 -9.86 15.89 -3.26
N HIS A 94 -9.78 16.54 -2.10
CA HIS A 94 -9.80 17.99 -2.00
C HIS A 94 -8.64 18.64 -2.76
N GLN A 95 -7.41 18.18 -2.56
CA GLN A 95 -6.25 18.72 -3.28
C GLN A 95 -6.34 18.49 -4.78
N PHE A 96 -6.81 17.31 -5.19
CA PHE A 96 -7.03 17.00 -6.60
C PHE A 96 -8.00 18.00 -7.24
N HIS A 97 -9.17 18.23 -6.64
CA HIS A 97 -10.14 19.20 -7.18
C HIS A 97 -9.60 20.62 -7.22
N LYS A 98 -8.90 21.05 -6.17
CA LYS A 98 -8.28 22.38 -6.09
C LYS A 98 -7.25 22.65 -7.19
N ILE A 99 -6.50 21.63 -7.61
CA ILE A 99 -5.53 21.74 -8.70
C ILE A 99 -6.24 21.65 -10.05
N SER A 100 -7.13 20.67 -10.22
CA SER A 100 -7.89 20.46 -11.46
C SER A 100 -8.71 21.70 -11.86
N SER A 101 -9.32 22.40 -10.89
CA SER A 101 -10.07 23.63 -11.17
C SER A 101 -9.20 24.78 -11.69
N LYS A 102 -7.89 24.78 -11.41
CA LYS A 102 -6.94 25.79 -11.91
C LYS A 102 -6.41 25.47 -13.30
N LEU A 103 -6.40 24.19 -13.68
CA LEU A 103 -5.92 23.73 -14.99
C LEU A 103 -7.02 23.80 -16.07
N LEU A 104 -8.29 23.75 -15.66
CA LEU A 104 -9.46 23.77 -16.56
C LEU A 104 -10.13 25.16 -16.68
N ALA A 105 -9.61 26.18 -15.97
CA ALA A 105 -10.03 27.58 -16.09
C ALA A 105 -9.09 28.33 -17.03
#